data_AF-S7MDG0-F1
#
_entry.id   AF-S7MDG0-F1
#
_cell.length_a   1.000
_cell.length_b   1.000
_cell.length_c   1.000
_cell.angle_alpha   90.00
_cell.angle_beta   90.00
_cell.angle_gamma   90.00
#
_symmetry.space_group_name_H-M   'P 1'
#
loop_
_entity.id
_entity.type
_entity.pdbx_description
1 polymer ?
#
loop_
_entity_poly.entity_id
_entity_poly.type
_entity_poly.pdbx_seq_one_letter_code
_entity_poly.pdbx_strand_id
1 'polypeptide(L)'
;MSLPALFNIGLLLFLVMFIYAIFGMSNFAYVKREVGIDDMFNFETFGNSMLCLFQITTSAGWDGLLAPILNSAPPDCDPDTIHPGSSVKGDCGNPSVGIFFFVSYIIISFLVVVNMYIAVILENFSVATEESAEPLSEDDFEMFYEVWEKFDPDATQFMEFEKLSQFAAALEPPLNLPQPNKLQLIAMDLPMVSGDRIHCLDILFAFTKRVLGESGEMDALRIQMEERFMASNPSKASYQPITTTLKRKQEEVSAVIIQRAYRRYLLRRTVKQASFMYNKNRIKGGVNLLAKEDMIIDRINENSITEKTDLTMSTAACPPSYDRVTKPIVEKHEQEGKDKKAKGK
;
A
#
# COMPACT_ATOMS: atom_id res chain seq x y z
N MET A 1 -9.34 0.87 17.66
CA MET A 1 -8.19 -0.01 17.41
C MET A 1 -7.51 -0.48 18.71
N SER A 2 -7.33 0.34 19.75
CA SER A 2 -6.50 -0.01 20.94
C SER A 2 -7.08 -0.89 22.06
N LEU A 3 -8.34 -1.30 21.96
CA LEU A 3 -8.99 -2.12 22.99
C LEU A 3 -8.31 -3.49 23.22
N PRO A 4 -7.84 -4.24 22.20
CA PRO A 4 -7.21 -5.54 22.41
C PRO A 4 -5.87 -5.45 23.14
N ALA A 5 -5.03 -4.46 22.79
CA ALA A 5 -3.74 -4.24 23.44
C ALA A 5 -3.91 -3.77 24.89
N LEU A 6 -4.86 -2.85 25.12
CA LEU A 6 -5.20 -2.36 26.46
C LEU A 6 -5.74 -3.49 27.34
N PHE A 7 -6.56 -4.39 26.79
CA PHE A 7 -7.06 -5.54 27.53
C PHE A 7 -5.94 -6.46 28.02
N ASN A 8 -4.93 -6.75 27.18
CA ASN A 8 -3.79 -7.59 27.57
C ASN A 8 -2.95 -6.95 28.68
N ILE A 9 -2.72 -5.64 28.63
CA ILE A 9 -1.97 -4.93 29.67
C ILE A 9 -2.82 -4.78 30.96
N GLY A 10 -4.12 -4.57 30.83
CA GLY A 10 -5.07 -4.57 31.93
C GLY A 10 -5.14 -5.93 32.65
N LEU A 11 -5.07 -7.04 31.91
CA LEU A 11 -4.97 -8.38 32.49
C LEU A 11 -3.66 -8.59 33.25
N LEU A 12 -2.54 -8.05 32.75
CA LEU A 12 -1.28 -8.09 33.46
C LEU A 12 -1.35 -7.31 34.78
N LEU A 13 -1.92 -6.10 34.77
CA LEU A 13 -2.14 -5.30 35.97
C LEU A 13 -3.04 -6.03 36.98
N PHE A 14 -4.14 -6.62 36.50
CA PHE A 14 -5.05 -7.41 37.32
C PHE A 14 -4.36 -8.63 37.95
N LEU A 15 -3.51 -9.32 37.20
CA LEU A 15 -2.72 -10.45 37.71
C LEU A 15 -1.75 -10.00 38.82
N VAL A 16 -1.06 -8.87 38.64
CA VAL A 16 -0.18 -8.30 39.66
C VAL A 16 -0.99 -7.94 40.91
N MET A 17 -2.11 -7.23 40.76
CA MET A 17 -3.01 -6.92 41.88
C MET A 17 -3.49 -8.18 42.59
N PHE A 18 -3.87 -9.23 41.85
CA PHE A 18 -4.30 -10.50 42.40
C PHE A 18 -3.23 -11.14 43.28
N ILE A 19 -1.99 -11.22 42.79
CA ILE A 19 -0.87 -11.80 43.56
C ILE A 19 -0.63 -11.01 44.85
N TYR A 20 -0.58 -9.68 44.76
CA TYR A 20 -0.38 -8.83 45.93
C TYR A 20 -1.57 -8.87 46.91
N ALA A 21 -2.80 -9.08 46.44
CA ALA A 21 -3.97 -9.19 47.31
C ALA A 21 -3.89 -10.43 48.20
N ILE A 22 -3.41 -11.56 47.65
CA ILE A 22 -3.20 -12.80 48.42
C ILE A 22 -2.07 -12.62 49.45
N PHE A 23 -0.98 -11.95 49.07
CA PHE A 23 0.11 -11.63 50.01
C PHE A 23 -0.34 -10.66 51.10
N GLY A 24 -1.08 -9.61 50.75
CA GLY A 24 -1.61 -8.62 51.69
C GLY A 24 -2.56 -9.27 52.71
N MET A 25 -3.46 -10.12 52.25
CA MET A 25 -4.39 -10.83 53.13
C MET A 25 -3.69 -11.80 54.09
N SER A 26 -2.64 -12.49 53.63
CA SER A 26 -1.91 -13.43 54.49
C SER A 26 -1.00 -12.75 55.51
N ASN A 27 -0.53 -11.52 55.25
CA ASN A 27 0.43 -10.83 56.12
C ASN A 27 -0.19 -9.70 56.96
N PHE A 28 -1.25 -9.04 56.48
CA PHE A 28 -1.75 -7.78 57.05
C PHE A 28 -3.23 -7.83 57.49
N ALA A 29 -3.91 -8.98 57.39
CA ALA A 29 -5.32 -9.10 57.76
C ALA A 29 -5.64 -8.73 59.22
N TYR A 30 -4.69 -8.94 60.15
CA TYR A 30 -4.91 -8.73 61.58
C TYR A 30 -4.26 -7.44 62.11
N VAL A 31 -3.70 -6.61 61.23
CA VAL A 31 -3.05 -5.37 61.65
C VAL A 31 -4.08 -4.43 62.27
N LYS A 32 -3.69 -3.77 63.34
CA LYS A 32 -4.53 -2.79 64.05
C LYS A 32 -5.07 -1.74 63.08
N ARG A 33 -6.38 -1.48 63.16
CA ARG A 33 -7.06 -0.49 62.32
C ARG A 33 -6.69 0.91 62.77
N GLU A 34 -5.86 1.60 61.99
CA GLU A 34 -5.48 2.99 62.20
C GLU A 34 -5.31 3.72 60.87
N VAL A 35 -5.48 5.05 60.89
CA VAL A 35 -5.22 6.00 59.80
C VAL A 35 -5.96 5.65 58.48
N GLY A 36 -5.39 4.76 57.66
CA GLY A 36 -5.94 4.34 56.38
C GLY A 36 -6.53 2.94 56.36
N ILE A 37 -6.37 2.14 57.43
CA ILE A 37 -7.03 0.84 57.56
C ILE A 37 -8.34 1.00 58.34
N ASP A 38 -9.47 0.80 57.66
CA ASP A 38 -10.82 0.88 58.23
C ASP A 38 -11.67 -0.36 57.89
N ASP A 39 -12.98 -0.31 58.14
CA ASP A 39 -13.89 -1.45 57.91
C ASP A 39 -14.05 -1.83 56.43
N MET A 40 -13.77 -0.90 55.51
CA MET A 40 -13.95 -1.06 54.07
C MET A 40 -12.61 -1.20 53.32
N PHE A 41 -11.59 -0.45 53.73
CA PHE A 41 -10.23 -0.46 53.22
C PHE A 41 -9.30 -1.19 54.18
N ASN A 42 -9.27 -2.52 54.08
CA ASN A 42 -8.39 -3.38 54.86
C ASN A 42 -7.94 -4.61 54.06
N PHE A 43 -7.07 -5.41 54.66
CA PHE A 43 -6.57 -6.66 54.08
C PHE A 43 -7.25 -7.92 54.66
N GLU A 44 -8.43 -7.81 55.29
CA GLU A 44 -9.09 -8.95 55.93
C GLU A 44 -9.67 -9.94 54.92
N THR A 45 -10.17 -9.42 53.79
CA THR A 45 -10.76 -10.22 52.72
C THR A 45 -10.09 -9.94 51.38
N PHE A 46 -10.23 -10.88 50.45
CA PHE A 46 -9.70 -10.72 49.08
C PHE A 46 -10.27 -9.48 48.39
N GLY A 47 -11.57 -9.21 48.54
CA GLY A 47 -12.23 -8.04 47.94
C GLY A 47 -11.69 -6.72 48.48
N ASN A 48 -11.59 -6.60 49.81
CA ASN A 48 -11.06 -5.38 50.45
C ASN A 48 -9.58 -5.17 50.10
N SER A 49 -8.79 -6.25 50.04
CA SER A 49 -7.39 -6.21 49.61
C SER A 49 -7.26 -5.72 48.16
N MET A 50 -8.16 -6.17 47.27
CA MET A 50 -8.20 -5.73 45.88
C MET A 50 -8.55 -4.23 45.76
N LEU A 51 -9.49 -3.74 46.58
CA LEU A 51 -9.83 -2.32 46.64
C LEU A 51 -8.65 -1.45 47.12
N CYS A 52 -7.95 -1.89 48.17
CA CYS A 52 -6.75 -1.21 48.66
C CYS A 52 -5.66 -1.12 47.59
N LEU A 53 -5.40 -2.23 46.89
CA LEU A 53 -4.39 -2.27 45.83
C LEU A 53 -4.80 -1.45 44.59
N PHE A 54 -6.09 -1.44 44.26
CA PHE A 54 -6.62 -0.57 43.22
C PHE A 54 -6.40 0.91 43.55
N GLN A 55 -6.62 1.32 44.80
CA GLN A 55 -6.31 2.67 45.26
C GLN A 55 -4.80 2.97 45.16
N ILE A 56 -3.94 2.08 45.65
CA ILE A 56 -2.48 2.27 45.63
C ILE A 56 -1.91 2.28 44.19
N THR A 57 -2.57 1.65 43.22
CA THR A 57 -2.15 1.70 41.80
C THR A 57 -2.10 3.11 41.25
N THR A 58 -2.91 4.02 41.80
CA THR A 58 -2.89 5.46 41.47
C THR A 58 -1.91 6.26 42.34
N SER A 59 -1.06 5.57 43.11
CA SER A 59 -0.16 6.08 44.14
C SER A 59 -0.83 6.94 45.22
N ALA A 60 -2.14 6.80 45.42
CA ALA A 60 -2.92 7.51 46.42
C ALA A 60 -3.07 6.70 47.71
N GLY A 61 -2.91 7.36 48.88
CA GLY A 61 -3.24 6.80 50.20
C GLY A 61 -2.43 5.57 50.65
N TRP A 62 -1.33 5.25 49.97
CA TRP A 62 -0.45 4.14 50.33
C TRP A 62 0.28 4.37 51.66
N ASP A 63 0.56 5.64 51.98
CA ASP A 63 1.18 6.09 53.22
C ASP A 63 0.26 5.83 54.42
N GLY A 64 -1.03 6.10 54.28
CA GLY A 64 -2.03 5.81 55.31
C GLY A 64 -2.26 4.32 55.56
N LEU A 65 -2.12 3.48 54.52
CA LEU A 65 -2.18 2.03 54.66
C LEU A 65 -0.89 1.44 55.22
N LEU A 66 0.27 2.04 54.93
CA LEU A 66 1.56 1.58 55.43
C LEU A 66 1.78 1.92 56.91
N ALA A 67 1.34 3.09 57.36
CA ALA A 67 1.53 3.57 58.73
C ALA A 67 1.19 2.53 59.83
N PRO A 68 -0.02 1.94 59.88
CA PRO A 68 -0.35 0.92 60.89
C PRO A 68 0.49 -0.37 60.77
N ILE A 69 0.98 -0.69 59.57
CA ILE A 69 1.81 -1.89 59.33
C ILE A 69 3.24 -1.71 59.86
N LEU A 70 3.69 -0.46 60.07
CA LEU A 70 4.98 -0.15 60.69
C LEU A 70 4.96 -0.27 62.22
N ASN A 71 3.79 -0.42 62.84
CA ASN A 71 3.68 -0.57 64.29
C ASN A 71 4.09 -1.99 64.69
N SER A 72 5.23 -2.13 65.38
CA SER A 72 5.82 -3.43 65.74
C SER A 72 5.88 -3.71 67.24
N ALA A 73 5.60 -2.72 68.10
CA ALA A 73 5.66 -2.88 69.55
C ALA A 73 4.63 -2.01 70.30
N PRO A 74 4.29 -2.34 71.56
CA PRO A 74 3.48 -1.48 72.43
C PRO A 74 4.16 -0.12 72.68
N PRO A 75 3.40 1.00 72.80
CA PRO A 75 1.95 1.10 72.92
C PRO A 75 1.18 1.15 71.57
N ASP A 76 1.89 1.10 70.44
CA ASP A 76 1.28 1.31 69.12
C ASP A 76 0.51 0.07 68.64
N CYS A 77 0.93 -1.13 69.05
CA CYS A 77 0.21 -2.40 68.83
C CYS A 77 0.27 -3.31 70.08
N ASP A 78 -0.59 -4.33 70.14
CA ASP A 78 -0.66 -5.32 71.21
C ASP A 78 -0.42 -6.74 70.64
N PRO A 79 0.70 -7.40 71.01
CA PRO A 79 1.05 -8.74 70.51
C PRO A 79 0.14 -9.85 71.06
N ASP A 80 -0.62 -9.60 72.13
CA ASP A 80 -1.47 -10.57 72.81
C ASP A 80 -2.96 -10.39 72.50
N THR A 81 -3.33 -9.47 71.59
CA THR A 81 -4.71 -9.26 71.13
C THR A 81 -5.33 -10.57 70.66
N ILE A 82 -6.49 -10.91 71.23
CA ILE A 82 -7.23 -12.13 70.93
C ILE A 82 -8.30 -11.81 69.87
N HIS A 83 -8.19 -12.46 68.71
CA HIS A 83 -9.19 -12.35 67.64
C HIS A 83 -10.20 -13.51 67.77
N PRO A 84 -11.47 -13.26 68.16
CA PRO A 84 -12.44 -14.34 68.38
C PRO A 84 -12.72 -15.08 67.07
N GLY A 85 -12.48 -16.40 67.06
CA GLY A 85 -12.65 -17.25 65.87
C GLY A 85 -11.39 -17.48 65.03
N SER A 86 -10.24 -16.91 65.43
CA SER A 86 -8.93 -17.19 64.82
C SER A 86 -7.93 -17.71 65.87
N SER A 87 -6.97 -18.52 65.44
CA SER A 87 -5.84 -18.98 66.28
C SER A 87 -4.68 -17.98 66.30
N VAL A 88 -4.73 -16.96 65.44
CA VAL A 88 -3.72 -15.90 65.34
C VAL A 88 -3.85 -14.94 66.53
N LYS A 89 -2.71 -14.56 67.11
CA LYS A 89 -2.61 -13.62 68.22
C LYS A 89 -1.82 -12.39 67.81
N GLY A 90 -2.24 -11.25 68.32
CA GLY A 90 -1.59 -9.96 68.11
C GLY A 90 -2.13 -9.19 66.91
N ASP A 91 -1.94 -7.88 66.95
CA ASP A 91 -2.32 -6.94 65.88
C ASP A 91 -1.13 -6.10 65.37
N CYS A 92 0.09 -6.51 65.74
CA CYS A 92 1.33 -5.86 65.31
C CYS A 92 1.68 -6.21 63.86
N GLY A 93 2.09 -5.19 63.10
CA GLY A 93 2.63 -5.34 61.75
C GLY A 93 4.11 -5.74 61.74
N ASN A 94 4.62 -6.01 60.54
CA ASN A 94 6.04 -6.26 60.31
C ASN A 94 6.61 -5.14 59.43
N PRO A 95 7.43 -4.22 59.98
CA PRO A 95 7.93 -3.06 59.25
C PRO A 95 8.72 -3.43 57.99
N SER A 96 9.58 -4.44 58.06
CA SER A 96 10.42 -4.86 56.94
C SER A 96 9.58 -5.42 55.78
N VAL A 97 8.60 -6.28 56.09
CA VAL A 97 7.71 -6.88 55.09
C VAL A 97 6.75 -5.83 54.53
N GLY A 98 6.22 -4.94 55.38
CA GLY A 98 5.36 -3.82 54.97
C GLY A 98 6.05 -2.88 53.99
N ILE A 99 7.24 -2.38 54.35
CA ILE A 99 8.01 -1.48 53.46
C ILE A 99 8.29 -2.17 52.12
N PHE A 100 8.76 -3.42 52.14
CA PHE A 100 9.04 -4.15 50.90
C PHE A 100 7.78 -4.34 50.05
N PHE A 101 6.65 -4.73 50.65
CA PHE A 101 5.38 -4.94 49.95
C PHE A 101 4.90 -3.67 49.24
N PHE A 102 4.81 -2.54 49.95
CA PHE A 102 4.28 -1.29 49.38
C PHE A 102 5.23 -0.69 48.34
N VAL A 103 6.54 -0.63 48.63
CA VAL A 103 7.52 -0.04 47.71
C VAL A 103 7.65 -0.87 46.43
N SER A 104 7.73 -2.20 46.53
CA SER A 104 7.79 -3.07 45.36
C SER A 104 6.51 -2.99 44.51
N TYR A 105 5.34 -2.94 45.17
CA TYR A 105 4.07 -2.79 44.48
C TYR A 105 3.96 -1.45 43.73
N ILE A 106 4.36 -0.33 44.34
CA ILE A 106 4.35 0.99 43.70
C ILE A 106 5.27 1.01 42.47
N ILE A 107 6.48 0.44 42.57
CA ILE A 107 7.41 0.39 41.43
C ILE A 107 6.83 -0.44 40.29
N ILE A 108 6.33 -1.65 40.58
CA ILE A 108 5.80 -2.55 39.54
C ILE A 108 4.54 -1.97 38.91
N SER A 109 3.59 -1.47 39.71
CA SER A 109 2.34 -0.88 39.19
C SER A 109 2.62 0.36 38.35
N PHE A 110 3.54 1.23 38.77
CA PHE A 110 3.96 2.39 38.00
C PHE A 110 4.54 2.00 36.62
N LEU A 111 5.44 1.01 36.57
CA LEU A 111 6.00 0.52 35.30
C LEU A 111 4.92 -0.03 34.36
N VAL A 112 3.95 -0.80 34.89
CA VAL A 112 2.86 -1.34 34.09
C VAL A 112 1.96 -0.23 33.55
N VAL A 113 1.58 0.75 34.37
CA VAL A 113 0.71 1.87 33.96
C VAL A 113 1.41 2.77 32.93
N VAL A 114 2.71 3.07 33.10
CA VAL A 114 3.48 3.86 32.13
C VAL A 114 3.59 3.11 30.80
N ASN A 115 3.90 1.81 30.83
CA ASN A 115 3.99 1.01 29.62
C ASN A 115 2.63 0.88 28.90
N MET A 116 1.52 0.82 29.66
CA MET A 116 0.17 0.91 29.10
C MET A 116 -0.04 2.24 28.37
N TYR A 117 0.32 3.35 29.02
CA TYR A 117 0.14 4.69 28.47
C TYR A 117 0.95 4.89 27.18
N ILE A 118 2.20 4.45 27.15
CA ILE A 118 3.05 4.50 25.95
C ILE A 118 2.44 3.65 24.83
N ALA A 119 1.99 2.42 25.13
CA ALA A 119 1.38 1.55 24.12
C ALA A 119 0.13 2.18 23.49
N VAL A 120 -0.76 2.76 24.30
CA VAL A 120 -1.97 3.43 23.82
C VAL A 120 -1.62 4.65 22.97
N ILE A 121 -0.62 5.44 23.38
CA ILE A 121 -0.16 6.60 22.61
C ILE A 121 0.44 6.17 21.27
N LEU A 122 1.34 5.20 21.26
CA LEU A 122 1.98 4.72 20.03
C LEU A 122 0.96 4.13 19.06
N GLU A 123 -0.04 3.40 19.56
CA GLU A 123 -1.10 2.87 18.71
C GLU A 123 -1.97 3.99 18.13
N ASN A 124 -2.29 5.02 18.93
CA ASN A 124 -3.04 6.17 18.43
C ASN A 124 -2.26 6.96 17.38
N PHE A 125 -0.95 7.15 17.58
CA PHE A 125 -0.09 7.77 16.57
C PHE A 125 0.05 6.90 15.33
N SER A 126 0.17 5.58 15.48
CA SER A 126 0.24 4.64 14.35
C SER A 126 -0.99 4.75 13.45
N VAL A 127 -2.20 4.75 14.05
CA VAL A 127 -3.46 4.92 13.30
C VAL A 127 -3.51 6.28 12.62
N ALA A 128 -3.15 7.36 13.33
CA ALA A 128 -3.13 8.70 12.73
C ALA A 128 -2.12 8.80 11.58
N THR A 129 -0.97 8.12 11.68
CA THR A 129 0.00 8.07 10.59
C THR A 129 -0.49 7.25 9.41
N GLU A 130 -1.12 6.09 9.62
CA GLU A 130 -1.68 5.27 8.54
C GLU A 130 -2.76 6.03 7.76
N GLU A 131 -3.67 6.74 8.46
CA GLU A 131 -4.71 7.56 7.83
C GLU A 131 -4.13 8.77 7.06
N SER A 132 -2.96 9.27 7.45
CA SER A 132 -2.27 10.36 6.76
C SER A 132 -1.26 9.92 5.68
N ALA A 133 -0.88 8.64 5.68
CA ALA A 133 0.19 8.11 4.84
C ALA A 133 -0.33 7.45 3.55
N GLU A 134 -1.63 7.19 3.42
CA GLU A 134 -2.22 6.80 2.15
C GLU A 134 -2.17 8.00 1.19
N PRO A 135 -1.35 7.95 0.11
CA PRO A 135 -1.21 9.09 -0.80
C PRO A 135 -2.46 9.35 -1.64
N LEU A 136 -3.41 8.42 -1.60
CA LEU A 136 -4.67 8.43 -2.34
C LEU A 136 -5.77 7.90 -1.41
N SER A 137 -6.81 8.70 -1.24
CA SER A 137 -8.01 8.40 -0.46
C SER A 137 -9.16 7.93 -1.37
N GLU A 138 -10.25 7.43 -0.80
CA GLU A 138 -11.47 7.11 -1.55
C GLU A 138 -12.04 8.34 -2.29
N ASP A 139 -11.97 9.51 -1.66
CA ASP A 139 -12.42 10.79 -2.24
C ASP A 139 -11.68 11.12 -3.53
N ASP A 140 -10.37 10.82 -3.62
CA ASP A 140 -9.57 11.07 -4.84
C ASP A 140 -10.07 10.23 -6.03
N PHE A 141 -10.58 9.03 -5.78
CA PHE A 141 -11.17 8.17 -6.81
C PHE A 141 -12.55 8.66 -7.24
N GLU A 142 -13.36 9.17 -6.31
CA GLU A 142 -14.66 9.78 -6.65
C GLU A 142 -14.47 11.03 -7.53
N MET A 143 -13.56 11.92 -7.14
CA MET A 143 -13.19 13.10 -7.93
C MET A 143 -12.68 12.74 -9.33
N PHE A 144 -11.95 11.63 -9.48
CA PHE A 144 -11.55 11.12 -10.81
C PHE A 144 -12.77 10.78 -11.67
N TYR A 145 -13.76 10.07 -11.12
CA TYR A 145 -14.95 9.66 -11.87
C TYR A 145 -15.86 10.85 -12.21
N GLU A 146 -15.95 11.87 -11.34
CA GLU A 146 -16.67 13.11 -11.65
C GLU A 146 -16.09 13.85 -12.87
N VAL A 147 -14.77 13.85 -13.02
CA VAL A 147 -14.12 14.40 -14.21
C VAL A 147 -14.30 13.46 -15.39
N TRP A 148 -14.19 12.13 -15.19
CA TRP A 148 -14.35 11.13 -16.26
C TRP A 148 -15.71 11.23 -16.96
N GLU A 149 -16.79 11.38 -16.20
CA GLU A 149 -18.16 11.49 -16.71
C GLU A 149 -18.31 12.64 -17.72
N LYS A 150 -17.54 13.72 -17.58
CA LYS A 150 -17.54 14.86 -18.52
C LYS A 150 -16.93 14.51 -19.89
N PHE A 151 -16.09 13.48 -19.95
CA PHE A 151 -15.42 13.00 -21.18
C PHE A 151 -16.05 11.74 -21.77
N ASP A 152 -16.82 10.98 -20.97
CA ASP A 152 -17.54 9.76 -21.37
C ASP A 152 -18.99 9.77 -20.81
N PRO A 153 -19.86 10.68 -21.29
CA PRO A 153 -21.22 10.83 -20.79
C PRO A 153 -22.13 9.62 -21.11
N ASP A 154 -21.75 8.81 -22.09
CA ASP A 154 -22.47 7.60 -22.51
C ASP A 154 -22.00 6.34 -21.74
N ALA A 155 -21.12 6.50 -20.75
CA ALA A 155 -20.55 5.43 -19.93
C ALA A 155 -19.93 4.28 -20.75
N THR A 156 -19.28 4.61 -21.87
CA THR A 156 -18.67 3.64 -22.77
C THR A 156 -17.42 2.97 -22.18
N GLN A 157 -16.84 3.55 -21.12
CA GLN A 157 -15.58 3.15 -20.48
C GLN A 157 -14.34 3.38 -21.36
N PHE A 158 -14.47 4.12 -22.45
CA PHE A 158 -13.37 4.41 -23.37
C PHE A 158 -13.23 5.90 -23.64
N MET A 159 -11.98 6.35 -23.74
CA MET A 159 -11.63 7.73 -24.09
C MET A 159 -10.70 7.74 -25.31
N GLU A 160 -10.91 8.68 -26.23
CA GLU A 160 -10.00 8.93 -27.35
C GLU A 160 -8.66 9.49 -26.85
N PHE A 161 -7.55 8.99 -27.40
CA PHE A 161 -6.19 9.41 -27.01
C PHE A 161 -5.96 10.92 -27.12
N GLU A 162 -6.61 11.61 -28.06
CA GLU A 162 -6.47 13.06 -28.24
C GLU A 162 -6.99 13.86 -27.03
N LYS A 163 -8.02 13.35 -26.34
CA LYS A 163 -8.65 14.00 -25.18
C LYS A 163 -7.88 13.76 -23.87
N LEU A 164 -7.04 12.74 -23.82
CA LEU A 164 -6.31 12.32 -22.62
C LEU A 164 -5.49 13.47 -21.98
N SER A 165 -4.85 14.30 -22.81
CA SER A 165 -4.05 15.44 -22.34
C SER A 165 -4.87 16.53 -21.64
N GLN A 166 -6.12 16.73 -22.08
CA GLN A 166 -7.04 17.68 -21.45
C GLN A 166 -7.66 17.06 -20.19
N PHE A 167 -8.06 15.79 -20.25
CA PHE A 167 -8.56 15.04 -19.10
C PHE A 167 -7.56 15.06 -17.94
N ALA A 168 -6.30 14.70 -18.22
CA ALA A 168 -5.26 14.63 -17.20
C ALA A 168 -4.97 16.00 -16.53
N ALA A 169 -5.18 17.10 -17.26
CA ALA A 169 -5.03 18.44 -16.74
C ALA A 169 -6.25 18.95 -15.96
N ALA A 170 -7.42 18.33 -16.14
CA ALA A 170 -8.67 18.68 -15.48
C ALA A 170 -8.89 17.95 -14.15
N LEU A 171 -8.12 16.90 -13.87
CA LEU A 171 -8.14 16.19 -12.58
C LEU A 171 -7.63 17.09 -11.46
N GLU A 172 -8.04 16.80 -10.22
CA GLU A 172 -7.53 17.48 -9.04
C GLU A 172 -6.24 16.82 -8.53
N PRO A 173 -5.39 17.54 -7.76
CA PRO A 173 -4.30 16.92 -7.02
C PRO A 173 -4.87 15.81 -6.12
N PRO A 174 -4.22 14.63 -6.01
CA PRO A 174 -2.86 14.29 -6.47
C PRO A 174 -2.78 13.67 -7.89
N LEU A 175 -3.92 13.36 -8.54
CA LEU A 175 -3.94 12.71 -9.87
C LEU A 175 -3.72 13.69 -11.03
N ASN A 176 -3.77 15.00 -10.78
CA ASN A 176 -3.53 16.06 -11.78
C ASN A 176 -2.17 15.94 -12.52
N LEU A 177 -2.20 16.24 -13.82
CA LEU A 177 -1.06 16.37 -14.72
C LEU A 177 -1.16 17.70 -15.49
N PRO A 178 -0.47 18.77 -15.05
CA PRO A 178 -0.56 20.06 -15.72
C PRO A 178 0.08 20.02 -17.11
N GLN A 179 -0.45 20.81 -18.04
CA GLN A 179 0.13 20.90 -19.39
C GLN A 179 1.46 21.68 -19.38
N PRO A 180 2.46 21.29 -20.20
CA PRO A 180 2.44 20.23 -21.22
C PRO A 180 2.72 18.82 -20.66
N ASN A 181 1.74 17.91 -20.73
CA ASN A 181 1.79 16.57 -20.13
C ASN A 181 1.93 15.41 -21.14
N LYS A 182 1.95 15.70 -22.45
CA LYS A 182 1.93 14.68 -23.51
C LYS A 182 3.08 13.67 -23.43
N LEU A 183 4.29 14.13 -23.10
CA LEU A 183 5.46 13.25 -22.98
C LEU A 183 5.30 12.27 -21.82
N GLN A 184 4.78 12.74 -20.68
CA GLN A 184 4.54 11.89 -19.51
C GLN A 184 3.45 10.84 -19.80
N LEU A 185 2.36 11.23 -20.49
CA LEU A 185 1.30 10.30 -20.89
C LEU A 185 1.76 9.23 -21.89
N ILE A 186 2.69 9.57 -22.78
CA ILE A 186 3.31 8.59 -23.70
C ILE A 186 4.23 7.64 -22.91
N ALA A 187 5.00 8.17 -21.95
CA ALA A 187 5.91 7.38 -21.13
C ALA A 187 5.20 6.39 -20.18
N MET A 188 3.91 6.63 -19.86
CA MET A 188 3.08 5.69 -19.09
C MET A 188 2.68 4.41 -19.86
N ASP A 189 2.92 4.37 -21.18
CA ASP A 189 2.69 3.19 -22.03
C ASP A 189 1.28 2.57 -21.93
N LEU A 190 0.26 3.42 -22.01
CA LEU A 190 -1.15 3.01 -21.89
C LEU A 190 -1.56 2.10 -23.05
N PRO A 191 -2.29 1.00 -22.78
CA PRO A 191 -2.84 0.14 -23.82
C PRO A 191 -3.97 0.84 -24.60
N MET A 192 -3.98 0.66 -25.91
CA MET A 192 -4.97 1.23 -26.83
C MET A 192 -5.72 0.14 -27.60
N VAL A 193 -7.02 0.35 -27.73
CA VAL A 193 -7.97 -0.48 -28.49
C VAL A 193 -8.26 0.20 -29.85
N SER A 194 -9.06 -0.45 -30.70
CA SER A 194 -9.44 0.07 -32.01
C SER A 194 -10.04 1.48 -31.94
N GLY A 195 -9.55 2.34 -32.85
CA GLY A 195 -9.93 3.75 -32.93
C GLY A 195 -9.10 4.69 -32.06
N ASP A 196 -7.86 4.33 -31.71
CA ASP A 196 -6.98 5.12 -30.82
C ASP A 196 -7.69 5.48 -29.49
N ARG A 197 -8.38 4.50 -28.90
CA ARG A 197 -9.12 4.63 -27.63
C ARG A 197 -8.44 3.88 -26.49
N ILE A 198 -8.51 4.43 -25.29
CA ILE A 198 -7.94 3.88 -24.06
C ILE A 198 -9.08 3.63 -23.07
N HIS A 199 -8.98 2.55 -22.29
CA HIS A 199 -9.98 2.19 -21.31
C HIS A 199 -9.80 2.95 -19.98
N CYS A 200 -10.92 3.26 -19.31
CA CYS A 200 -10.94 3.99 -18.04
C CYS A 200 -10.01 3.38 -16.99
N LEU A 201 -10.09 2.06 -16.79
CA LEU A 201 -9.32 1.34 -15.78
C LEU A 201 -7.80 1.46 -16.01
N ASP A 202 -7.34 1.48 -17.27
CA ASP A 202 -5.91 1.60 -17.57
C ASP A 202 -5.39 3.00 -17.28
N ILE A 203 -6.21 4.03 -17.54
CA ILE A 203 -5.88 5.41 -17.20
C ILE A 203 -5.81 5.58 -15.69
N LEU A 204 -6.84 5.11 -14.98
CA LEU A 204 -6.91 5.19 -13.54
C LEU A 204 -5.71 4.47 -12.90
N PHE A 205 -5.46 3.23 -13.29
CA PHE A 205 -4.33 2.45 -12.78
C PHE A 205 -2.98 3.12 -13.05
N ALA A 206 -2.75 3.64 -14.26
CA ALA A 206 -1.49 4.31 -14.59
C ALA A 206 -1.28 5.59 -13.77
N PHE A 207 -2.34 6.35 -13.50
CA PHE A 207 -2.25 7.59 -12.73
C PHE A 207 -2.04 7.30 -11.25
N THR A 208 -2.73 6.28 -10.72
CA THR A 208 -2.51 5.75 -9.37
C THR A 208 -1.08 5.24 -9.21
N LYS A 209 -0.57 4.45 -10.18
CA LYS A 209 0.83 3.98 -10.18
C LYS A 209 1.84 5.12 -10.20
N ARG A 210 1.54 6.22 -10.90
CA ARG A 210 2.40 7.41 -10.92
C ARG A 210 2.53 8.03 -9.52
N VAL A 211 1.43 8.13 -8.77
CA VAL A 211 1.39 8.77 -7.45
C VAL A 211 1.99 7.86 -6.37
N LEU A 212 1.64 6.57 -6.38
CA LEU A 212 2.09 5.60 -5.38
C LEU A 212 3.51 5.07 -5.64
N GLY A 213 4.01 5.17 -6.88
CA GLY A 213 5.31 4.64 -7.29
C GLY A 213 5.29 3.17 -7.70
N GLU A 214 6.46 2.59 -7.95
CA GLU A 214 6.62 1.19 -8.35
C GLU A 214 6.86 0.30 -7.12
N SER A 215 5.81 0.02 -6.35
CA SER A 215 5.84 -1.03 -5.32
C SER A 215 5.28 -2.34 -5.87
N GLY A 216 5.73 -3.49 -5.32
CA GLY A 216 5.16 -4.79 -5.67
C GLY A 216 3.67 -4.95 -5.29
N GLU A 217 3.14 -4.04 -4.47
CA GLU A 217 1.74 -3.98 -4.06
C GLU A 217 0.83 -3.44 -5.17
N MET A 218 1.39 -2.76 -6.18
CA MET A 218 0.64 -2.22 -7.32
C MET A 218 -0.04 -3.28 -8.16
N ASP A 219 0.55 -4.48 -8.29
CA ASP A 219 -0.06 -5.58 -9.03
C ASP A 219 -1.28 -6.14 -8.29
N ALA A 220 -1.23 -6.19 -6.95
CA ALA A 220 -2.38 -6.57 -6.13
C ALA A 220 -3.49 -5.52 -6.19
N LEU A 221 -3.14 -4.24 -6.15
CA LEU A 221 -4.07 -3.13 -6.33
C LEU A 221 -4.76 -3.20 -7.69
N ARG A 222 -4.01 -3.51 -8.77
CA ARG A 222 -4.58 -3.70 -10.10
C ARG A 222 -5.68 -4.76 -10.11
N ILE A 223 -5.40 -5.93 -9.51
CA ILE A 223 -6.34 -7.05 -9.45
C ILE A 223 -7.60 -6.64 -8.68
N GLN A 224 -7.46 -5.91 -7.56
CA GLN A 224 -8.58 -5.42 -6.78
C GLN A 224 -9.45 -4.43 -7.57
N MET A 225 -8.83 -3.50 -8.30
CA MET A 225 -9.54 -2.55 -9.15
C MET A 225 -10.24 -3.25 -10.32
N GLU A 226 -9.57 -4.23 -10.95
CA GLU A 226 -10.16 -5.09 -12.00
C GLU A 226 -11.35 -5.88 -11.48
N GLU A 227 -11.28 -6.47 -10.28
CA GLU A 227 -12.36 -7.26 -9.69
C GLU A 227 -13.60 -6.41 -9.37
N ARG A 228 -13.40 -5.23 -8.74
CA ARG A 228 -14.47 -4.25 -8.47
C ARG A 228 -15.15 -3.78 -9.76
N PHE A 229 -14.36 -3.60 -10.82
CA PHE A 229 -14.84 -3.14 -12.12
C PHE A 229 -15.58 -4.25 -12.90
N MET A 230 -15.08 -5.49 -12.86
CA MET A 230 -15.73 -6.64 -13.50
C MET A 230 -17.04 -7.02 -12.81
N ALA A 231 -17.18 -6.75 -11.50
CA ALA A 231 -18.43 -6.95 -10.78
C ALA A 231 -19.54 -5.96 -11.19
N SER A 232 -19.17 -4.77 -11.66
CA SER A 232 -20.11 -3.70 -12.03
C SER A 232 -20.47 -3.68 -13.53
N ASN A 233 -19.69 -4.34 -14.41
CA ASN A 233 -20.01 -4.40 -15.84
C ASN A 233 -19.67 -5.76 -16.50
N PRO A 234 -20.65 -6.69 -16.65
CA PRO A 234 -20.42 -8.02 -17.23
C PRO A 234 -20.20 -8.05 -18.75
N SER A 235 -20.53 -6.97 -19.48
CA SER A 235 -20.43 -6.98 -20.94
C SER A 235 -19.00 -6.73 -21.39
N LYS A 236 -18.29 -7.83 -21.69
CA LYS A 236 -17.02 -7.85 -22.43
C LYS A 236 -17.20 -7.31 -23.86
N ALA A 237 -17.34 -6.00 -24.02
CA ALA A 237 -16.90 -5.36 -25.26
C ALA A 237 -15.40 -5.67 -25.39
N SER A 238 -14.93 -6.09 -26.57
CA SER A 238 -13.61 -6.69 -26.76
C SER A 238 -12.48 -5.78 -26.27
N TYR A 239 -12.00 -6.01 -25.05
CA TYR A 239 -10.91 -5.28 -24.40
C TYR A 239 -9.53 -5.71 -24.91
N GLN A 240 -9.42 -6.37 -26.06
CA GLN A 240 -8.10 -6.81 -26.53
C GLN A 240 -7.26 -5.60 -26.95
N PRO A 241 -6.16 -5.28 -26.23
CA PRO A 241 -5.31 -4.18 -26.61
C PRO A 241 -4.62 -4.51 -27.94
N ILE A 242 -4.64 -3.54 -28.86
CA ILE A 242 -4.08 -3.70 -30.22
C ILE A 242 -2.67 -3.08 -30.28
N THR A 243 -2.46 -1.98 -29.57
CA THR A 243 -1.19 -1.24 -29.54
C THR A 243 -1.04 -0.46 -28.22
N THR A 244 0.07 0.22 -27.99
CA THR A 244 0.30 1.07 -26.80
C THR A 244 0.64 2.49 -27.21
N THR A 245 0.49 3.47 -26.31
CA THR A 245 0.80 4.88 -26.60
C THR A 245 2.24 5.09 -27.06
N LEU A 246 3.20 4.37 -26.46
CA LEU A 246 4.60 4.40 -26.87
C LEU A 246 4.79 3.80 -28.27
N LYS A 247 4.23 2.60 -28.51
CA LYS A 247 4.33 1.92 -29.80
C LYS A 247 3.72 2.75 -30.93
N ARG A 248 2.56 3.38 -30.70
CA ARG A 248 1.91 4.28 -31.66
C ARG A 248 2.78 5.49 -31.99
N LYS A 249 3.48 6.05 -30.99
CA LYS A 249 4.40 7.17 -31.22
C LYS A 249 5.62 6.74 -32.05
N GLN A 250 6.17 5.56 -31.75
CA GLN A 250 7.25 4.95 -32.53
C GLN A 250 6.85 4.75 -34.00
N GLU A 251 5.64 4.25 -34.25
CA GLU A 251 5.09 4.04 -35.59
C GLU A 251 4.93 5.36 -36.37
N GLU A 252 4.43 6.42 -35.71
CA GLU A 252 4.29 7.75 -36.32
C GLU A 252 5.65 8.33 -36.76
N VAL A 253 6.63 8.29 -35.86
CA VAL A 253 8.01 8.77 -36.16
C VAL A 253 8.63 7.95 -37.29
N SER A 254 8.46 6.62 -37.25
CA SER A 254 8.96 5.71 -38.28
C SER A 254 8.33 6.03 -39.64
N ALA A 255 7.01 6.27 -39.69
CA ALA A 255 6.30 6.63 -40.90
C ALA A 255 6.83 7.95 -41.50
N VAL A 256 7.07 8.97 -40.67
CA VAL A 256 7.65 10.25 -41.13
C VAL A 256 9.04 10.06 -41.72
N ILE A 257 9.90 9.25 -41.09
CA ILE A 257 11.25 8.95 -41.59
C ILE A 257 11.18 8.25 -42.94
N ILE A 258 10.34 7.20 -43.07
CA ILE A 258 10.17 6.44 -44.31
C ILE A 258 9.61 7.33 -45.42
N GLN A 259 8.56 8.11 -45.15
CA GLN A 259 7.98 9.03 -46.11
C GLN A 259 9.00 10.07 -46.59
N ARG A 260 9.80 10.62 -45.67
CA ARG A 260 10.85 11.59 -46.00
C ARG A 260 11.98 10.96 -46.83
N ALA A 261 12.36 9.71 -46.55
CA ALA A 261 13.33 8.96 -47.33
C ALA A 261 12.79 8.65 -48.74
N TYR A 262 11.54 8.21 -48.84
CA TYR A 262 10.88 7.90 -50.11
C TYR A 262 10.70 9.13 -51.00
N ARG A 263 10.24 10.26 -50.44
CA ARG A 263 10.15 11.55 -51.17
C ARG A 263 11.52 11.99 -51.69
N ARG A 264 12.58 11.86 -50.89
CA ARG A 264 13.96 12.15 -51.33
C ARG A 264 14.43 11.21 -52.44
N TYR A 265 14.10 9.92 -52.35
CA TYR A 265 14.40 8.94 -53.39
C TYR A 265 13.71 9.28 -54.71
N LEU A 266 12.40 9.60 -54.68
CA LEU A 266 11.65 10.01 -55.87
C LEU A 266 12.23 11.28 -56.51
N LEU A 267 12.61 12.27 -55.71
CA LEU A 267 13.26 13.48 -56.20
C LEU A 267 14.61 13.16 -56.88
N ARG A 268 15.45 12.32 -56.26
CA ARG A 268 16.71 11.90 -56.88
C ARG A 268 16.49 11.13 -58.19
N ARG A 269 15.46 10.29 -58.26
CA ARG A 269 15.12 9.52 -59.47
C ARG A 269 14.63 10.42 -60.61
N THR A 270 13.75 11.37 -60.31
CA THR A 270 13.24 12.34 -61.30
C THR A 270 14.35 13.23 -61.84
N VAL A 271 15.23 13.75 -60.97
CA VAL A 271 16.42 14.51 -61.39
C VAL A 271 17.35 13.68 -62.28
N LYS A 272 17.62 12.41 -61.91
CA LYS A 272 18.42 11.48 -62.75
C LYS A 272 17.77 11.17 -64.10
N GLN A 273 16.44 11.05 -64.16
CA GLN A 273 15.71 10.84 -65.42
C GLN A 273 15.75 12.09 -66.30
N ALA A 274 15.55 13.28 -65.72
CA ALA A 274 15.64 14.55 -66.43
C ALA A 274 17.06 14.78 -66.99
N SER A 275 18.10 14.52 -66.20
CA SER A 275 19.50 14.64 -66.67
C SER A 275 19.83 13.62 -67.77
N PHE A 276 19.32 12.39 -67.69
CA PHE A 276 19.46 11.40 -68.74
C PHE A 276 18.74 11.81 -70.04
N MET A 277 17.51 12.33 -69.96
CA MET A 277 16.77 12.84 -71.13
C MET A 277 17.47 14.04 -71.77
N TYR A 278 17.98 14.97 -70.96
CA TYR A 278 18.75 16.11 -71.43
C TYR A 278 20.02 15.68 -72.17
N ASN A 279 20.79 14.74 -71.61
CA ASN A 279 21.99 14.20 -72.27
C ASN A 279 21.66 13.40 -73.54
N LYS A 280 20.57 12.63 -73.56
CA LYS A 280 20.12 11.90 -74.76
C LYS A 280 19.70 12.84 -75.90
N ASN A 281 19.08 13.98 -75.58
CA ASN A 281 18.72 15.00 -76.56
C ASN A 281 19.96 15.75 -77.10
N ARG A 282 21.00 15.97 -76.28
CA ARG A 282 22.31 16.45 -76.78
C ARG A 282 22.95 15.49 -77.78
N ILE A 283 22.87 14.18 -77.54
CA ILE A 283 23.48 13.15 -78.40
C ILE A 283 22.74 13.00 -79.75
N LYS A 284 21.43 13.29 -79.81
CA LYS A 284 20.64 13.27 -81.06
C LYS A 284 20.65 14.58 -81.86
N GLY A 285 21.18 15.66 -81.32
CA GLY A 285 21.06 17.02 -81.86
C GLY A 285 22.28 17.60 -82.57
N GLY A 286 23.35 16.82 -82.81
CA GLY A 286 24.50 17.31 -83.59
C GLY A 286 25.84 16.80 -83.10
N VAL A 287 26.63 16.31 -84.05
CA VAL A 287 28.05 15.98 -83.89
C VAL A 287 28.86 17.27 -83.72
N ASN A 288 29.87 17.20 -82.83
CA ASN A 288 30.92 18.18 -82.50
C ASN A 288 30.65 19.20 -81.37
N LEU A 289 31.16 18.91 -80.16
CA LEU A 289 32.31 19.65 -79.61
C LEU A 289 32.91 18.89 -78.40
N LEU A 290 34.23 18.84 -78.37
CA LEU A 290 35.09 18.08 -77.45
C LEU A 290 35.19 18.76 -76.06
N ALA A 291 35.24 17.91 -75.04
CA ALA A 291 35.58 18.11 -73.61
C ALA A 291 35.91 19.51 -73.05
N LYS A 292 35.27 19.89 -71.92
CA LYS A 292 35.87 20.01 -70.57
C LYS A 292 34.85 20.52 -69.53
N GLU A 293 35.18 20.31 -68.25
CA GLU A 293 34.62 20.92 -67.01
C GLU A 293 33.56 20.14 -66.22
N ASP A 294 34.06 19.16 -65.45
CA ASP A 294 34.06 19.07 -63.98
C ASP A 294 33.01 19.81 -63.11
N MET A 295 32.54 19.05 -62.11
CA MET A 295 32.24 19.45 -60.72
C MET A 295 31.18 20.55 -60.45
N ILE A 296 29.88 20.25 -60.55
CA ILE A 296 28.88 20.91 -59.69
C ILE A 296 27.67 19.99 -59.40
N ILE A 297 27.84 18.91 -58.62
CA ILE A 297 26.73 18.35 -57.81
C ILE A 297 27.33 17.75 -56.53
N ASP A 298 27.81 18.59 -55.62
CA ASP A 298 27.99 18.23 -54.22
C ASP A 298 28.04 19.50 -53.37
N ARG A 299 26.88 19.96 -52.91
CA ARG A 299 26.67 20.78 -51.69
C ARG A 299 25.24 21.31 -51.69
N ILE A 300 24.32 20.54 -51.13
CA ILE A 300 23.19 21.12 -50.40
C ILE A 300 23.13 20.44 -49.03
N ASN A 301 23.92 21.04 -48.14
CA ASN A 301 23.65 21.24 -46.71
C ASN A 301 23.35 20.00 -45.86
N GLU A 302 24.43 19.38 -45.38
CA GLU A 302 24.50 18.87 -44.02
C GLU A 302 24.28 20.03 -43.05
N ASN A 303 23.12 20.06 -42.40
CA ASN A 303 22.95 20.67 -41.08
C ASN A 303 21.78 19.96 -40.41
N SER A 304 22.08 18.84 -39.76
CA SER A 304 21.29 18.33 -38.65
C SER A 304 22.26 17.94 -37.55
N ILE A 305 22.22 18.77 -36.51
CA ILE A 305 22.93 18.69 -35.24
C ILE A 305 22.91 17.24 -34.73
N THR A 306 24.09 16.69 -34.52
CA THR A 306 24.32 15.46 -33.78
C THR A 306 24.14 15.74 -32.29
N GLU A 307 23.08 15.24 -31.67
CA GLU A 307 23.12 14.84 -30.28
C GLU A 307 23.34 13.33 -30.23
N LYS A 308 24.49 12.95 -29.67
CA LYS A 308 24.84 11.58 -29.36
C LYS A 308 24.07 11.16 -28.11
N THR A 309 23.43 10.01 -28.18
CA THR A 309 23.21 9.15 -27.01
C THR A 309 23.57 7.74 -27.42
N ASP A 310 24.68 7.26 -26.86
CA ASP A 310 25.12 5.88 -26.89
C ASP A 310 24.05 5.00 -26.23
N LEU A 311 23.61 3.95 -26.92
CA LEU A 311 23.05 2.77 -26.26
C LEU A 311 23.40 1.50 -27.04
N THR A 312 24.21 0.72 -26.35
CA THR A 312 24.66 -0.65 -26.57
C THR A 312 23.60 -1.56 -27.19
N MET A 313 23.99 -2.30 -28.23
CA MET A 313 23.21 -3.41 -28.75
C MET A 313 23.09 -4.52 -27.69
N SER A 314 21.93 -4.60 -27.06
CA SER A 314 21.50 -5.80 -26.33
C SER A 314 20.38 -6.47 -27.12
N THR A 315 20.65 -7.69 -27.58
CA THR A 315 19.65 -8.65 -28.06
C THR A 315 18.61 -8.88 -26.98
N ALA A 316 17.43 -8.28 -27.14
CA ALA A 316 16.25 -8.59 -26.34
C ALA A 316 15.43 -9.67 -27.06
N ALA A 317 15.36 -10.83 -26.43
CA ALA A 317 14.49 -11.94 -26.80
C ALA A 317 13.03 -11.49 -26.84
N CYS A 318 12.25 -12.06 -27.77
CA CYS A 318 10.80 -11.96 -27.77
C CYS A 318 10.24 -12.32 -26.38
N PRO A 319 9.30 -11.54 -25.81
CA PRO A 319 8.56 -11.98 -24.66
C PRO A 319 7.69 -13.19 -25.03
N PRO A 320 7.41 -14.10 -24.08
CA PRO A 320 6.69 -15.33 -24.35
C PRO A 320 5.27 -15.00 -24.85
N SER A 321 4.91 -15.63 -25.98
CA SER A 321 3.55 -15.70 -26.49
C SER A 321 2.57 -16.06 -25.36
N TYR A 322 1.54 -15.24 -25.19
CA TYR A 322 0.43 -15.46 -24.27
C TYR A 322 -0.49 -16.56 -24.84
N ASP A 323 0.04 -17.77 -24.96
CA ASP A 323 -0.66 -18.92 -25.53
C ASP A 323 -0.96 -19.92 -24.41
N ARG A 324 -1.80 -19.51 -23.46
CA ARG A 324 -2.22 -20.40 -22.38
C ARG A 324 -3.58 -20.09 -21.74
N VAL A 325 -4.57 -19.57 -22.46
CA VAL A 325 -5.98 -19.65 -22.02
C VAL A 325 -6.92 -19.82 -23.21
N THR A 326 -6.70 -20.81 -24.07
CA THR A 326 -7.75 -21.40 -24.92
C THR A 326 -7.31 -22.79 -25.36
N LYS A 327 -7.56 -23.81 -24.52
CA LYS A 327 -7.77 -25.16 -25.05
C LYS A 327 -9.28 -25.40 -25.16
N PRO A 328 -9.80 -25.87 -26.30
CA PRO A 328 -11.19 -26.30 -26.40
C PRO A 328 -11.39 -27.50 -25.47
N ILE A 329 -12.50 -27.48 -24.74
CA ILE A 329 -13.03 -28.65 -24.04
C ILE A 329 -13.34 -29.69 -25.13
N VAL A 330 -12.52 -30.73 -25.23
CA VAL A 330 -12.85 -31.93 -25.99
C VAL A 330 -13.73 -32.78 -25.08
N GLU A 331 -15.03 -32.77 -25.35
CA GLU A 331 -15.97 -33.75 -24.82
C GLU A 331 -15.51 -35.16 -25.22
N LYS A 332 -15.01 -35.92 -24.25
CA LYS A 332 -14.88 -37.38 -24.37
C LYS A 332 -16.12 -38.01 -23.73
N HIS A 333 -17.09 -38.34 -24.56
CA HIS A 333 -18.05 -39.39 -24.26
C HIS A 333 -17.32 -40.73 -24.39
N GLU A 334 -17.02 -41.39 -23.26
CA GLU A 334 -16.64 -42.80 -23.24
C GLU A 334 -17.87 -43.65 -22.95
N GLN A 335 -18.24 -44.39 -23.99
CA GLN A 335 -19.20 -45.48 -24.02
C GLN A 335 -18.38 -46.75 -23.74
N GLU A 336 -18.60 -47.45 -22.61
CA GLU A 336 -18.38 -48.90 -22.53
C GLU A 336 -18.92 -49.47 -21.21
N GLY A 337 -19.96 -50.31 -21.31
CA GLY A 337 -20.60 -50.96 -20.19
C GLY A 337 -21.51 -52.10 -20.66
N LYS A 338 -20.90 -53.23 -21.03
CA LYS A 338 -21.42 -54.61 -21.23
C LYS A 338 -20.25 -55.37 -21.87
N ASP A 339 -19.82 -56.56 -21.49
CA ASP A 339 -20.41 -57.69 -20.77
C ASP A 339 -19.23 -58.62 -20.44
N LYS A 340 -19.26 -59.35 -19.31
CA LYS A 340 -19.01 -60.81 -19.28
C LYS A 340 -19.19 -61.43 -17.88
N LYS A 341 -20.16 -62.35 -17.86
CA LYS A 341 -20.58 -63.31 -16.85
C LYS A 341 -19.47 -64.20 -16.25
N ALA A 342 -19.63 -64.43 -14.94
CA ALA A 342 -19.70 -65.72 -14.20
C ALA A 342 -18.52 -66.73 -14.22
N LYS A 343 -18.03 -67.12 -13.02
CA LYS A 343 -18.33 -68.38 -12.30
C LYS A 343 -17.29 -68.71 -11.22
N GLY A 344 -17.78 -69.16 -10.05
CA GLY A 344 -17.16 -70.09 -9.09
C GLY A 344 -16.00 -69.52 -8.26
N LYS A 345 -15.88 -69.78 -6.96
CA LYS A 345 -16.34 -70.91 -6.13
C LYS A 345 -16.53 -70.41 -4.70
#